data_AF-A0A947S1T7-F1
#
_entry.id   AF-A0A947S1T7-F1
#
_cell.length_a   1.000
_cell.length_b   1.000
_cell.length_c   1.000
_cell.angle_alpha   90.00
_cell.angle_beta   90.00
_cell.angle_gamma   90.00
#
_symmetry.space_group_name_H-M   'P 1'
#
loop_
_entity.id
_entity.type
_entity.pdbx_description
1 polymer ?
#
loop_
_entity_poly.entity_id
_entity_poly.type
_entity_poly.pdbx_seq_one_letter_code
_entity_poly.pdbx_strand_id
1 'polypeptide(L)'
;MNQGLKKTIVSFHISAILYFMVAVLFLILFIVFLGQGDESTAIAFPMLLGVVLSIAVGIFLEFVISALKKQKYWAWIAGIVISIIFIPSAFIILGIVALIGLLDENTRKAFEKK
;
A
#
# COMPACT_ATOMS: atom_id res chain seq x y z
N MET A 1 -13.92 -16.81 -3.08
CA MET A 1 -13.50 -15.39 -3.20
C MET A 1 -13.96 -14.87 -4.54
N ASN A 2 -14.79 -13.82 -4.59
CA ASN A 2 -15.32 -13.30 -5.86
C ASN A 2 -14.20 -12.68 -6.71
N GLN A 3 -14.48 -12.44 -8.00
CA GLN A 3 -13.48 -11.89 -8.92
C GLN A 3 -13.09 -10.44 -8.58
N GLY A 4 -14.02 -9.63 -8.05
CA GLY A 4 -13.75 -8.25 -7.62
C GLY A 4 -12.71 -8.18 -6.51
N LEU A 5 -12.90 -8.95 -5.44
CA LEU A 5 -11.97 -9.00 -4.30
C LEU A 5 -10.60 -9.58 -4.71
N LYS A 6 -10.54 -10.52 -5.66
CA LYS A 6 -9.27 -10.99 -6.24
C LYS A 6 -8.50 -9.84 -6.90
N LYS A 7 -9.16 -9.02 -7.71
CA LYS A 7 -8.53 -7.86 -8.37
C LYS A 7 -8.03 -6.83 -7.34
N THR A 8 -8.81 -6.54 -6.30
CA THR A 8 -8.38 -5.66 -5.20
C THR A 8 -7.15 -6.21 -4.49
N ILE A 9 -7.14 -7.49 -4.14
CA ILE A 9 -5.99 -8.12 -3.45
C ILE A 9 -4.73 -8.04 -4.32
N VAL A 10 -4.84 -8.37 -5.60
CA VAL A 10 -3.70 -8.27 -6.53
C VAL A 10 -3.23 -6.83 -6.65
N SER A 11 -4.14 -5.87 -6.75
CA SER A 11 -3.80 -4.44 -6.81
C SER A 11 -3.02 -3.98 -5.58
N PHE A 12 -3.52 -4.29 -4.37
CA PHE A 12 -2.83 -3.96 -3.13
C PHE A 12 -1.49 -4.68 -2.97
N HIS A 13 -1.39 -5.92 -3.43
CA HIS A 13 -0.14 -6.67 -3.38
C HIS A 13 0.92 -6.04 -4.29
N ILE A 14 0.53 -5.63 -5.50
CA ILE A 14 1.41 -4.89 -6.42
C ILE A 14 1.82 -3.56 -5.78
N SER A 15 0.90 -2.81 -5.17
CA SER A 15 1.24 -1.58 -4.44
C SER A 15 2.21 -1.84 -3.30
N ALA A 16 2.03 -2.90 -2.51
CA ALA A 16 2.93 -3.25 -1.42
C ALA A 16 4.35 -3.54 -1.93
N ILE A 17 4.47 -4.33 -3.01
CA ILE A 17 5.75 -4.58 -3.68
C ILE A 17 6.39 -3.27 -4.14
N LEU A 18 5.62 -2.37 -4.75
CA LEU A 18 6.13 -1.06 -5.19
C LEU A 18 6.63 -0.22 -4.00
N TYR A 19 5.93 -0.21 -2.87
CA TYR A 19 6.41 0.45 -1.65
C TYR A 19 7.71 -0.17 -1.12
N PHE A 20 7.86 -1.50 -1.16
CA PHE A 20 9.13 -2.15 -0.81
C PHE A 20 10.26 -1.78 -1.77
N MET A 21 9.99 -1.71 -3.08
CA MET A 21 10.99 -1.27 -4.06
C MET A 21 11.41 0.18 -3.82
N VAL A 22 10.47 1.07 -3.50
CA VAL A 22 10.77 2.46 -3.11
C VAL A 22 11.61 2.51 -1.84
N ALA A 23 11.31 1.67 -0.85
CA ALA A 23 12.11 1.58 0.37
C ALA A 23 13.56 1.14 0.08
N VAL A 24 13.75 0.14 -0.79
CA VAL A 24 15.09 -0.30 -1.21
C VAL A 24 15.82 0.81 -1.96
N LEU A 25 15.14 1.53 -2.85
CA LEU A 25 15.71 2.67 -3.56
C LEU A 25 16.17 3.77 -2.59
N PHE A 26 15.32 4.16 -1.64
CA PHE A 26 15.68 5.14 -0.61
C PHE A 26 16.81 4.67 0.29
N LEU A 27 16.89 3.38 0.60
CA LEU A 27 18.00 2.81 1.36
C LEU A 27 19.32 2.89 0.59
N ILE A 28 19.31 2.57 -0.71
CA ILE A 28 20.50 2.70 -1.57
C ILE A 28 20.94 4.16 -1.63
N LEU A 29 20.01 5.09 -1.87
CA LEU A 29 20.30 6.52 -1.88
C LEU A 29 20.87 6.99 -0.54
N PHE A 30 20.26 6.59 0.57
CA PHE A 30 20.74 6.90 1.91
C PHE A 30 22.20 6.47 2.13
N ILE A 31 22.57 5.25 1.73
CA ILE A 31 23.94 4.75 1.84
C ILE A 31 24.90 5.59 0.98
N VAL A 32 24.50 5.95 -0.24
CA VAL A 32 25.31 6.78 -1.14
C VAL A 32 25.51 8.18 -0.56
N PHE A 33 24.47 8.81 -0.02
CA PHE A 33 24.55 10.16 0.54
C PHE A 33 25.30 10.20 1.87
N LEU A 34 25.23 9.17 2.71
CA LEU A 34 26.06 9.06 3.92
C LEU A 34 27.56 9.09 3.63
N GLY A 35 27.98 8.60 2.46
CA GLY A 35 29.38 8.60 2.03
C GLY A 35 29.92 9.95 1.52
N GLN A 36 29.09 10.99 1.39
CA GLN A 36 29.45 12.26 0.74
C GLN A 36 29.80 13.43 1.67
N GLY A 37 29.90 13.24 3.00
CA GLY A 37 30.39 14.26 3.95
C GLY A 37 29.30 15.11 4.63
N ASP A 38 29.71 16.18 5.32
CA ASP A 38 28.85 16.85 6.33
C ASP A 38 27.57 17.50 5.79
N GLU A 39 27.56 18.04 4.57
CA GLU A 39 26.36 18.70 4.01
C GLU A 39 25.24 17.71 3.58
N SER A 40 25.57 16.44 3.31
CA SER A 40 24.59 15.43 2.87
C SER A 40 23.83 14.76 4.01
N THR A 41 24.27 14.94 5.27
CA THR A 41 23.58 14.38 6.45
C THR A 41 22.17 14.94 6.64
N ALA A 42 21.92 16.20 6.27
CA ALA A 42 20.61 16.84 6.34
C ALA A 42 19.56 16.16 5.44
N ILE A 43 19.98 15.58 4.33
CA ILE A 43 19.11 14.87 3.37
C ILE A 43 19.00 13.37 3.73
N ALA A 44 20.04 12.82 4.36
CA ALA A 44 20.07 11.43 4.79
C ALA A 44 18.98 11.08 5.82
N PHE A 45 18.70 11.98 6.77
CA PHE A 45 17.68 11.72 7.80
C PHE A 45 16.24 11.59 7.22
N PRO A 46 15.75 12.52 6.38
CA PRO A 46 14.48 12.34 5.66
C PRO A 46 14.43 11.06 4.80
N MET A 47 15.54 10.65 4.18
CA MET A 47 15.59 9.41 3.39
C MET A 47 15.38 8.18 4.26
N LEU A 48 16.03 8.11 5.43
CA LEU A 48 15.82 7.02 6.38
C LEU A 48 14.36 6.95 6.85
N LEU A 49 13.73 8.10 7.12
CA LEU A 49 12.31 8.18 7.47
C LEU A 49 11.44 7.68 6.31
N GLY A 50 11.78 8.03 5.07
CA GLY A 50 11.14 7.51 3.87
C GLY A 50 11.23 5.99 3.73
N VAL A 51 12.37 5.38 4.09
CA VAL A 51 12.54 3.91 4.12
C VAL A 51 11.57 3.30 5.13
N VAL A 52 11.60 3.77 6.38
CA VAL A 52 10.76 3.22 7.46
C VAL A 52 9.27 3.37 7.12
N LEU A 53 8.86 4.54 6.62
CA LEU A 53 7.47 4.81 6.23
C LEU A 53 7.03 3.89 5.08
N SER A 54 7.87 3.71 4.06
CA SER A 54 7.56 2.87 2.90
C SER A 54 7.40 1.40 3.30
N ILE A 55 8.30 0.89 4.16
CA ILE A 55 8.20 -0.47 4.72
C ILE A 55 6.92 -0.61 5.56
N ALA A 56 6.64 0.36 6.44
CA ALA A 56 5.45 0.34 7.29
C ALA A 56 4.16 0.32 6.46
N VAL A 57 4.07 1.12 5.39
CA VAL A 57 2.93 1.12 4.48
C VAL A 57 2.81 -0.22 3.74
N GLY A 58 3.93 -0.78 3.24
CA GLY A 58 3.94 -2.10 2.60
C GLY A 58 3.42 -3.22 3.52
N ILE A 59 3.88 -3.25 4.78
CA ILE A 59 3.41 -4.20 5.80
C ILE A 59 1.93 -3.97 6.12
N PHE A 60 1.49 -2.72 6.26
CA PHE A 60 0.11 -2.37 6.52
C PHE A 60 -0.84 -2.85 5.40
N LEU A 61 -0.43 -2.70 4.14
CA LEU A 61 -1.19 -3.24 3.00
C LEU A 61 -1.34 -4.76 3.08
N GLU A 62 -0.27 -5.49 3.38
CA GLU A 62 -0.33 -6.95 3.56
C GLU A 62 -1.22 -7.36 4.73
N PHE A 63 -1.19 -6.60 5.82
CA PHE A 63 -2.09 -6.81 6.95
C PHE A 63 -3.56 -6.64 6.53
N VAL A 64 -3.87 -5.58 5.77
CA VAL A 64 -5.22 -5.34 5.23
C VAL A 64 -5.63 -6.43 4.24
N ILE A 65 -4.73 -6.89 3.37
CA ILE A 65 -4.96 -8.02 2.45
C ILE A 65 -5.32 -9.28 3.25
N SER A 66 -4.56 -9.60 4.31
CA SER A 66 -4.83 -10.76 5.17
C SER A 66 -6.20 -10.65 5.84
N ALA A 67 -6.58 -9.45 6.28
CA ALA A 67 -7.88 -9.19 6.89
C ALA A 67 -9.03 -9.23 5.87
N LEU A 68 -8.81 -8.77 4.63
CA LEU A 68 -9.75 -8.88 3.51
C LEU A 68 -9.99 -10.34 3.11
N LYS A 69 -8.93 -11.17 3.09
CA LYS A 69 -9.04 -12.62 2.86
C LYS A 69 -9.89 -13.31 3.94
N LYS A 70 -9.85 -12.82 5.18
CA LYS A 70 -10.69 -13.27 6.30
C LYS A 70 -12.12 -12.69 6.28
N GLN A 71 -12.45 -11.88 5.27
CA GLN A 71 -13.75 -11.22 5.11
C GLN A 71 -14.19 -10.41 6.33
N LYS A 72 -13.27 -9.64 6.93
CA LYS A 72 -13.59 -8.73 8.04
C LYS A 72 -14.17 -7.41 7.50
N TYR A 73 -15.30 -6.95 8.04
CA TYR A 73 -15.95 -5.70 7.62
C TYR A 73 -15.03 -4.48 7.75
N TRP A 74 -14.29 -4.36 8.86
CA TRP A 74 -13.34 -3.26 9.04
C TRP A 74 -12.22 -3.25 7.99
N ALA A 75 -11.83 -4.42 7.46
CA ALA A 75 -10.83 -4.52 6.39
C ALA A 75 -11.38 -4.04 5.04
N TRP A 76 -12.68 -4.23 4.79
CA TRP A 76 -13.35 -3.68 3.63
C TRP A 76 -13.37 -2.16 3.65
N ILE A 77 -13.74 -1.55 4.79
CA ILE A 77 -13.66 -0.09 4.98
C ILE A 77 -12.22 0.40 4.81
N ALA A 78 -11.25 -0.24 5.47
CA ALA A 78 -9.84 0.12 5.35
C ALA A 78 -9.36 0.06 3.89
N GLY A 79 -9.76 -0.97 3.14
CA GLY A 79 -9.45 -1.09 1.71
C GLY A 79 -10.03 0.06 0.88
N ILE A 80 -11.27 0.50 1.15
CA ILE A 80 -11.88 1.63 0.45
C ILE A 80 -11.11 2.92 0.75
N VAL A 81 -10.80 3.18 2.01
CA VAL A 81 -10.04 4.36 2.43
C VAL A 81 -8.67 4.39 1.78
N ILE A 82 -7.93 3.27 1.82
CA ILE A 82 -6.62 3.14 1.17
C ILE A 82 -6.72 3.40 -0.34
N SER A 83 -7.75 2.84 -0.99
CA SER A 83 -7.96 3.03 -2.42
C SER A 83 -8.20 4.49 -2.77
N ILE A 84 -8.96 5.23 -1.95
CA ILE A 84 -9.19 6.68 -2.10
C ILE A 84 -7.89 7.46 -1.89
N ILE A 85 -7.10 7.12 -0.87
CA ILE A 85 -5.79 7.73 -0.61
C ILE A 85 -4.82 7.51 -1.79
N PHE A 86 -4.95 6.39 -2.51
CA PHE A 86 -4.13 6.10 -3.67
C PHE A 86 -4.52 6.88 -4.93
N ILE A 87 -5.72 7.46 -5.01
CA ILE A 87 -6.17 8.26 -6.17
C ILE A 87 -5.27 9.48 -6.43
N PRO A 88 -4.97 10.35 -5.44
CA PRO A 88 -4.05 11.47 -5.65
C PRO A 88 -2.57 11.05 -5.76
N SER A 89 -2.26 9.76 -5.64
CA SER A 89 -0.88 9.25 -5.66
C SER A 89 -0.46 8.77 -7.05
N ALA A 90 0.82 8.45 -7.22
CA ALA A 90 1.35 7.79 -8.42
C ALA A 90 0.68 6.44 -8.74
N PHE A 91 -0.08 5.88 -7.79
CA PHE A 91 -0.76 4.58 -7.90
C PHE A 91 -2.26 4.70 -8.22
N ILE A 92 -2.71 5.79 -8.87
CA ILE A 92 -4.12 6.05 -9.19
C ILE A 92 -4.82 4.86 -9.87
N ILE A 93 -4.16 4.21 -10.84
CA ILE A 93 -4.74 3.08 -11.58
C ILE A 93 -5.01 1.91 -10.63
N LEU A 94 -4.06 1.61 -9.74
CA LEU A 94 -4.20 0.54 -8.75
C LEU A 94 -5.29 0.88 -7.73
N GLY A 95 -5.37 2.14 -7.29
CA GLY A 95 -6.42 2.64 -6.42
C GLY A 95 -7.83 2.48 -7.03
N ILE A 96 -8.02 2.86 -8.29
CA ILE A 96 -9.30 2.74 -8.99
C ILE A 96 -9.69 1.26 -9.16
N VAL A 97 -8.76 0.41 -9.62
CA VAL A 97 -9.03 -1.03 -9.78
C VAL A 97 -9.40 -1.69 -8.45
N ALA A 98 -8.69 -1.33 -7.38
CA ALA A 98 -8.99 -1.82 -6.04
C ALA A 98 -10.37 -1.36 -5.55
N LEU A 99 -10.71 -0.09 -5.76
CA LEU A 99 -11.98 0.50 -5.37
C LEU A 99 -13.16 -0.15 -6.10
N ILE A 100 -13.05 -0.34 -7.41
CA ILE A 100 -14.09 -1.02 -8.21
C ILE A 100 -14.29 -2.45 -7.69
N GLY A 101 -13.21 -3.18 -7.39
CA GLY A 101 -13.30 -4.53 -6.84
C GLY A 101 -13.94 -4.59 -5.44
N LEU A 102 -13.73 -3.57 -4.61
CA LEU A 102 -14.30 -3.45 -3.26
C LEU A 102 -15.77 -3.00 -3.27
N LEU A 103 -16.16 -2.15 -4.22
CA LEU A 103 -17.53 -1.63 -4.35
C LEU A 103 -18.45 -2.54 -5.18
N ASP A 104 -17.92 -3.58 -5.82
CA ASP A 104 -18.72 -4.60 -6.51
C ASP A 104 -19.80 -5.17 -5.58
N GLU A 105 -21.03 -5.30 -6.10
CA GLU A 105 -22.20 -5.68 -5.31
C GLU A 105 -22.02 -7.06 -4.64
N ASN A 106 -21.35 -7.99 -5.33
CA ASN A 106 -21.06 -9.31 -4.77
C ASN A 106 -20.00 -9.22 -3.66
N THR A 107 -19.03 -8.31 -3.78
CA THR A 107 -18.04 -8.06 -2.71
C THR A 107 -18.74 -7.47 -1.51
N ARG A 108 -19.54 -6.41 -1.69
CA ARG A 108 -20.24 -5.70 -0.61
C ARG A 108 -21.14 -6.64 0.20
N LYS A 109 -21.96 -7.44 -0.49
CA LYS A 109 -22.85 -8.44 0.16
C LYS A 109 -22.09 -9.49 0.97
N ALA A 110 -20.84 -9.80 0.62
CA ALA A 110 -20.00 -10.73 1.38
C ALA A 110 -19.51 -10.14 2.71
N PHE A 111 -19.43 -8.82 2.83
CA PHE A 111 -19.01 -8.12 4.04
C PHE A 111 -20.19 -7.61 4.89
N GLU A 112 -21.36 -7.34 4.30
CA GLU A 112 -22.58 -6.93 5.01
C GLU A 112 -23.31 -8.08 5.74
N LYS A 113 -23.03 -9.34 5.38
CA LYS A 113 -23.70 -10.54 5.94
C LYS A 113 -23.06 -11.11 7.22
N LYS A 114 -22.22 -10.36 7.91
CA LYS A 114 -21.59 -10.73 9.19
C LYS A 114 -21.78 -9.63 10.22
#